data_AF-A0A956X2M6-F1
#
_entry.id   AF-A0A956X2M6-F1
#
_cell.length_a   1.000
_cell.length_b   1.000
_cell.length_c   1.000
_cell.angle_alpha   90.00
_cell.angle_beta   90.00
_cell.angle_gamma   90.00
#
_symmetry.space_group_name_H-M   'P 1'
#
loop_
_entity.id
_entity.type
_entity.pdbx_description
1 polymer ?
#
loop_
_entity_poly.entity_id
_entity_poly.type
_entity_poly.pdbx_seq_one_letter_code
_entity_poly.pdbx_strand_id
1 'polypeptide(L)'
;MSDFVFTPSAEQTAVSIPFYEDAEASAAPYYSSTKTVRQAKTEVTEELVKLGAGILAFQEGHFGQRPRKRYGYQIQFNYRGAVGVIRVAGLPMRSETSRKVERVRVQALLNVRDWLKASVTQAVFSPGSNPLMMNLLVDGRHTLAEYIQERGALQIPAVSDNNVVDGEFVE
;
A
#
# COMPACT_ATOMS: atom_id res chain seq x y z
N MET A 1 23.22 14.42 14.52
CA MET A 1 21.84 13.89 14.44
C MET A 1 21.88 12.74 13.46
N SER A 2 21.74 11.51 13.92
CA SER A 2 21.81 10.30 13.07
C SER A 2 20.46 10.10 12.38
N ASP A 3 20.45 10.17 11.05
CA ASP A 3 19.25 9.97 10.23
C ASP A 3 18.72 8.53 10.34
N PHE A 4 17.44 8.42 10.63
CA PHE A 4 16.71 7.16 10.72
C PHE A 4 16.35 6.64 9.31
N VAL A 5 16.69 5.38 9.00
CA VAL A 5 16.38 4.68 7.74
C VAL A 5 15.43 3.52 8.00
N PHE A 6 14.22 3.55 7.42
CA PHE A 6 13.27 2.43 7.53
C PHE A 6 13.71 1.24 6.65
N THR A 7 13.92 0.09 7.30
CA THR A 7 14.13 -1.24 6.68
C THR A 7 13.30 -2.28 7.47
N PRO A 8 12.13 -2.74 6.99
CA PRO A 8 11.32 -3.72 7.71
C PRO A 8 11.76 -5.16 7.41
N SER A 9 12.12 -5.89 8.47
CA SER A 9 12.47 -7.32 8.51
C SER A 9 11.34 -8.12 9.16
N ALA A 10 10.15 -8.13 8.55
CA ALA A 10 9.21 -9.21 8.84
C ALA A 10 9.53 -10.36 7.88
N GLU A 11 9.53 -11.60 8.37
CA GLU A 11 9.36 -12.76 7.50
C GLU A 11 8.07 -12.54 6.72
N GLN A 12 8.21 -12.11 5.47
CA GLN A 12 7.07 -11.98 4.59
C GLN A 12 6.55 -13.39 4.38
N THR A 13 5.29 -13.65 4.76
CA THR A 13 4.57 -14.81 4.24
C THR A 13 4.79 -14.80 2.74
N ALA A 14 5.37 -15.88 2.21
CA ALA A 14 5.85 -15.94 0.84
C ALA A 14 4.66 -15.93 -0.14
N VAL A 15 4.06 -14.77 -0.35
CA VAL A 15 3.14 -14.53 -1.45
C VAL A 15 3.98 -14.51 -2.71
N SER A 16 3.65 -15.35 -3.69
CA SER A 16 4.33 -15.38 -4.98
C SER A 16 4.00 -14.09 -5.75
N ILE A 17 4.84 -13.07 -5.61
CA ILE A 17 4.65 -11.78 -6.28
C ILE A 17 5.40 -11.82 -7.63
N PRO A 18 4.76 -11.55 -8.78
CA PRO A 18 5.45 -11.49 -10.07
C PRO A 18 6.42 -10.31 -10.13
N PHE A 19 7.41 -10.41 -11.02
CA PHE A 19 8.24 -9.24 -11.32
C PHE A 19 7.45 -8.23 -12.15
N TYR A 20 7.80 -6.95 -12.01
CA TYR A 20 7.21 -5.85 -12.77
C TYR A 20 7.28 -6.07 -14.28
N GLU A 21 8.34 -6.71 -14.76
CA GLU A 21 8.53 -7.05 -16.18
C GLU A 21 7.61 -8.17 -16.68
N ASP A 22 7.14 -9.03 -15.80
CA ASP A 22 6.35 -10.23 -16.12
C ASP A 22 4.85 -10.04 -15.79
N ALA A 23 4.49 -8.89 -15.22
CA ALA A 23 3.14 -8.67 -14.70
C ALA A 23 2.17 -8.25 -15.81
N GLU A 24 1.10 -9.02 -15.95
CA GLU A 24 -0.04 -8.65 -16.79
C GLU A 24 -0.91 -7.57 -16.12
N ALA A 25 -1.68 -6.85 -16.94
CA ALA A 25 -2.59 -5.80 -16.47
C ALA A 25 -3.58 -6.29 -15.39
N SER A 26 -4.01 -7.55 -15.51
CA SER A 26 -4.93 -8.25 -14.61
C SER A 26 -4.31 -8.51 -13.22
N ALA A 27 -3.02 -8.83 -13.17
CA ALA A 27 -2.31 -9.17 -11.94
C ALA A 27 -1.70 -7.93 -11.25
N ALA A 28 -1.39 -6.87 -12.01
CA ALA A 28 -0.79 -5.66 -11.49
C ALA A 28 -1.29 -4.41 -12.24
N PRO A 29 -2.37 -3.78 -11.78
CA PRO A 29 -2.89 -2.58 -12.41
C PRO A 29 -1.82 -1.47 -12.43
N TYR A 30 -1.98 -0.53 -13.37
CA TYR A 30 -1.13 0.65 -13.52
C TYR A 30 0.32 0.43 -13.98
N TYR A 31 0.72 -0.78 -14.38
CA TYR A 31 2.07 -1.03 -14.93
C TYR A 31 2.40 -0.16 -16.16
N SER A 32 1.37 0.20 -16.95
CA SER A 32 1.43 1.02 -18.16
C SER A 32 1.04 2.49 -17.95
N SER A 33 0.83 2.92 -16.69
CA SER A 33 0.41 4.30 -16.39
C SER A 33 1.41 5.33 -16.93
N THR A 34 0.88 6.38 -17.56
CA THR A 34 1.64 7.54 -18.04
C THR A 34 1.68 8.68 -17.02
N LYS A 35 1.05 8.50 -15.85
CA LYS A 35 1.02 9.51 -14.78
C LYS A 35 2.42 9.68 -14.18
N THR A 36 2.71 10.93 -13.82
CA THR A 36 3.89 11.27 -13.04
C THR A 36 3.69 10.96 -11.56
N VAL A 37 4.78 10.78 -10.81
CA VAL A 37 4.73 10.64 -9.33
C VAL A 37 3.97 11.81 -8.69
N ARG A 38 4.17 13.03 -9.20
CA ARG A 38 3.46 14.23 -8.70
C ARG A 38 1.96 14.08 -8.84
N GLN A 39 1.47 13.70 -10.01
CA GLN A 39 0.03 13.49 -10.25
C GLN A 39 -0.52 12.38 -9.34
N ALA A 40 0.20 11.26 -9.21
CA ALA A 40 -0.23 10.17 -8.34
C ALA A 40 -0.29 10.59 -6.85
N LYS A 41 0.69 11.39 -6.36
CA LYS A 41 0.65 11.97 -5.00
C LYS A 41 -0.52 12.93 -4.81
N THR A 42 -0.84 13.76 -5.81
CA THR A 42 -2.01 14.65 -5.76
C THR A 42 -3.29 13.85 -5.62
N GLU A 43 -3.49 12.81 -6.44
CA GLU A 43 -4.70 11.97 -6.36
C GLU A 43 -4.82 11.25 -5.01
N VAL A 44 -3.72 10.73 -4.45
CA VAL A 44 -3.71 10.14 -3.10
C VAL A 44 -4.09 11.19 -2.04
N THR A 45 -3.57 12.41 -2.16
CA THR A 45 -3.92 13.53 -1.27
C THR A 45 -5.41 13.82 -1.32
N GLU A 46 -5.99 13.92 -2.52
CA GLU A 46 -7.41 14.22 -2.72
C GLU A 46 -8.30 13.16 -2.06
N GLU A 47 -7.99 11.87 -2.22
CA GLU A 47 -8.79 10.81 -1.58
C GLU A 47 -8.63 10.79 -0.06
N LEU A 48 -7.42 11.03 0.48
CA LEU A 48 -7.22 11.14 1.94
C LEU A 48 -7.99 12.32 2.54
N VAL A 49 -8.04 13.46 1.84
CA VAL A 49 -8.79 14.64 2.29
C VAL A 49 -10.29 14.35 2.35
N LYS A 50 -10.84 13.59 1.40
CA LYS A 50 -12.26 13.15 1.43
C LYS A 50 -12.57 12.28 2.64
N LEU A 51 -11.59 11.53 3.15
CA LEU A 51 -11.70 10.77 4.40
C LEU A 51 -11.48 11.63 5.66
N GLY A 52 -11.23 12.93 5.53
CA GLY A 52 -10.99 13.84 6.65
C GLY A 52 -9.56 13.78 7.21
N ALA A 53 -8.60 13.24 6.46
CA ALA A 53 -7.19 13.21 6.82
C ALA A 53 -6.38 14.29 6.07
N GLY A 54 -5.34 14.81 6.73
CA GLY A 54 -4.36 15.70 6.13
C GLY A 54 -3.02 14.99 5.93
N ILE A 55 -2.40 15.13 4.75
CA ILE A 55 -1.06 14.55 4.52
C ILE A 55 0.00 15.38 5.24
N LEU A 56 0.90 14.67 5.93
CA LEU A 56 2.10 15.24 6.55
C LEU A 56 3.32 15.08 5.64
N ALA A 57 3.53 13.89 5.07
CA ALA A 57 4.68 13.61 4.22
C ALA A 57 4.49 12.40 3.30
N PHE A 58 5.16 12.43 2.14
CA PHE A 58 5.45 11.26 1.32
C PHE A 58 6.96 10.98 1.38
N GLN A 59 7.35 9.93 2.10
CA GLN A 59 8.74 9.53 2.24
C GLN A 59 9.04 8.35 1.30
N GLU A 60 10.08 8.47 0.48
CA GLU A 60 10.51 7.38 -0.40
C GLU A 60 11.17 6.25 0.40
N GLY A 61 10.90 5.00 0.02
CA GLY A 61 11.50 3.84 0.67
C GLY A 61 11.41 2.57 -0.17
N HIS A 62 11.74 1.43 0.45
CA HIS A 62 11.59 0.12 -0.17
C HIS A 62 11.35 -0.99 0.85
N PHE A 63 10.79 -2.10 0.39
CA PHE A 63 10.65 -3.35 1.13
C PHE A 63 11.58 -4.42 0.58
N GLY A 64 12.04 -5.31 1.45
CA GLY A 64 12.88 -6.45 1.09
C GLY A 64 14.28 -6.06 0.59
N GLN A 65 15.00 -7.07 0.13
CA GLN A 65 16.34 -6.96 -0.46
C GLN A 65 16.36 -7.57 -1.87
N ARG A 66 17.44 -7.32 -2.63
CA ARG A 66 17.59 -7.92 -3.97
C ARG A 66 17.56 -9.45 -3.89
N PRO A 67 16.96 -10.14 -4.88
CA PRO A 67 16.33 -9.60 -6.10
C PRO A 67 14.86 -9.15 -5.90
N ARG A 68 14.28 -9.31 -4.71
CA ARG A 68 12.87 -9.02 -4.40
C ARG A 68 12.66 -7.62 -3.81
N LYS A 69 13.55 -6.67 -4.12
CA LYS A 69 13.46 -5.28 -3.63
C LYS A 69 12.26 -4.58 -4.28
N ARG A 70 11.37 -4.02 -3.46
CA ARG A 70 10.13 -3.34 -3.90
C ARG A 70 10.15 -1.88 -3.50
N TYR A 71 10.16 -0.97 -4.46
CA TYR A 71 10.20 0.47 -4.20
C TYR A 71 8.80 1.05 -3.96
N GLY A 72 8.71 2.07 -3.12
CA GLY A 72 7.43 2.69 -2.78
C GLY A 72 7.55 3.89 -1.85
N TYR A 73 6.51 4.07 -1.02
CA TYR A 73 6.36 5.21 -0.14
C TYR A 73 5.86 4.81 1.25
N GLN A 74 6.32 5.57 2.24
CA GLN A 74 5.64 5.76 3.52
C GLN A 74 4.86 7.08 3.45
N ILE A 75 3.54 7.00 3.56
CA ILE A 75 2.62 8.14 3.54
C ILE A 75 2.22 8.41 4.97
N GLN A 76 2.69 9.52 5.53
CA GLN A 76 2.33 9.98 6.87
C GLN A 76 1.16 10.95 6.78
N PHE A 77 0.16 10.77 7.63
CA PHE A 77 -1.03 11.61 7.66
C PHE A 77 -1.47 11.91 9.09
N ASN A 78 -2.23 12.98 9.28
CA ASN A 78 -2.96 13.28 10.50
C ASN A 78 -4.45 13.02 10.27
N TYR A 79 -5.07 12.35 11.23
CA TYR A 79 -6.52 12.15 11.26
C TYR A 79 -7.03 12.40 12.66
N ARG A 80 -7.80 13.49 12.84
CA ARG A 80 -8.39 13.89 14.12
C ARG A 80 -7.38 13.97 15.26
N GLY A 81 -6.19 14.50 14.98
CA GLY A 81 -5.11 14.65 15.98
C GLY A 81 -4.22 13.40 16.15
N ALA A 82 -4.62 12.25 15.62
CA ALA A 82 -3.78 11.05 15.60
C ALA A 82 -2.91 11.00 14.34
N VAL A 83 -1.67 10.56 14.48
CA VAL A 83 -0.78 10.31 13.33
C VAL A 83 -1.04 8.91 12.81
N GLY A 84 -1.14 8.77 11.49
CA GLY A 84 -1.22 7.48 10.82
C GLY A 84 -0.17 7.35 9.71
N VAL A 85 0.06 6.10 9.32
CA VAL A 85 1.06 5.72 8.33
C VAL A 85 0.47 4.67 7.40
N ILE A 86 0.51 4.93 6.09
CA ILE A 86 0.27 3.94 5.05
C ILE A 86 1.60 3.63 4.39
N ARG A 87 2.02 2.36 4.42
CA ARG A 87 3.24 1.90 3.74
C ARG A 87 2.85 1.09 2.51
N VAL A 88 3.33 1.50 1.35
CA VAL A 88 3.03 0.83 0.09
C VAL A 88 4.29 0.64 -0.73
N ALA A 89 4.36 -0.46 -1.49
CA ALA A 89 5.33 -0.64 -2.55
C ALA A 89 4.74 -1.34 -3.76
N GLY A 90 5.27 -0.99 -4.94
CA GLY A 90 4.90 -1.64 -6.18
C GLY A 90 5.57 -3.00 -6.31
N LEU A 91 5.57 -3.54 -7.53
CA LEU A 91 6.18 -4.84 -7.81
C LEU A 91 7.72 -4.83 -7.71
N PRO A 92 8.34 -5.99 -7.40
CA PRO A 92 9.80 -6.14 -7.50
C PRO A 92 10.24 -6.06 -8.97
N MET A 93 11.49 -5.66 -9.21
CA MET A 93 12.06 -5.57 -10.56
C MET A 93 13.28 -6.48 -10.69
N ARG A 94 13.49 -7.09 -11.85
CA ARG A 94 14.71 -7.88 -12.12
C ARG A 94 15.93 -6.98 -12.30
N SER A 95 15.73 -5.82 -12.93
CA SER A 95 16.78 -4.82 -13.12
C SER A 95 16.29 -3.43 -12.76
N GLU A 96 17.10 -2.72 -11.97
CA GLU A 96 16.78 -1.39 -11.48
C GLU A 96 17.26 -0.35 -12.49
N THR A 97 16.32 0.42 -13.06
CA THR A 97 16.61 1.64 -13.82
C THR A 97 15.77 2.76 -13.25
N SER A 98 16.22 4.02 -13.33
CA SER A 98 15.50 5.17 -12.77
C SER A 98 14.06 5.25 -13.28
N ARG A 99 13.85 4.97 -14.58
CA ARG A 99 12.53 4.94 -15.21
C ARG A 99 11.64 3.83 -14.65
N LYS A 100 12.18 2.62 -14.42
CA LYS A 100 11.40 1.51 -13.84
C LYS A 100 11.05 1.78 -12.38
N VAL A 101 12.01 2.29 -11.59
CA VAL A 101 11.78 2.68 -10.19
C VAL A 101 10.66 3.72 -10.10
N GLU A 102 10.67 4.72 -10.97
CA GLU A 102 9.61 5.73 -11.02
C GLU A 102 8.24 5.12 -11.35
N ARG A 103 8.17 4.22 -12.35
CA ARG A 103 6.92 3.55 -12.72
C ARG A 103 6.36 2.67 -11.60
N VAL A 104 7.20 1.89 -10.93
CA VAL A 104 6.81 1.07 -9.79
C VAL A 104 6.29 1.92 -8.62
N ARG A 105 6.88 3.10 -8.42
CA ARG A 105 6.41 4.08 -7.43
C ARG A 105 5.07 4.70 -7.79
N VAL A 106 4.84 5.04 -9.06
CA VAL A 106 3.53 5.49 -9.54
C VAL A 106 2.50 4.39 -9.34
N GLN A 107 2.80 3.15 -9.72
CA GLN A 107 1.92 2.00 -9.49
C GLN A 107 1.56 1.85 -8.00
N ALA A 108 2.53 1.96 -7.09
CA ALA A 108 2.30 1.89 -5.66
C ALA A 108 1.29 2.96 -5.17
N LEU A 109 1.46 4.21 -5.62
CA LEU A 109 0.58 5.31 -5.25
C LEU A 109 -0.83 5.16 -5.81
N LEU A 110 -0.96 4.71 -7.06
CA LEU A 110 -2.27 4.53 -7.70
C LEU A 110 -3.07 3.38 -7.06
N ASN A 111 -2.39 2.32 -6.62
CA ASN A 111 -3.01 1.26 -5.82
C ASN A 111 -3.55 1.80 -4.48
N VAL A 112 -2.78 2.66 -3.79
CA VAL A 112 -3.29 3.33 -2.57
C VAL A 112 -4.47 4.23 -2.89
N ARG A 113 -4.42 4.97 -4.00
CA ARG A 113 -5.53 5.83 -4.43
C ARG A 113 -6.82 5.03 -4.62
N ASP A 114 -6.78 3.88 -5.27
CA ASP A 114 -7.98 3.05 -5.46
C ASP A 114 -8.51 2.49 -4.15
N TRP A 115 -7.63 2.02 -3.27
CA TRP A 115 -8.01 1.58 -1.93
C TRP A 115 -8.67 2.72 -1.12
N LEU A 116 -8.12 3.94 -1.18
CA LEU A 116 -8.71 5.11 -0.53
C LEU A 116 -10.05 5.49 -1.16
N LYS A 117 -10.19 5.41 -2.48
CA LYS A 117 -11.45 5.67 -3.18
C LYS A 117 -12.54 4.68 -2.75
N ALA A 118 -12.19 3.39 -2.67
CA ALA A 118 -13.09 2.37 -2.14
C ALA A 118 -13.45 2.63 -0.67
N SER A 119 -12.48 3.08 0.13
CA SER A 119 -12.67 3.45 1.53
C SER A 119 -13.61 4.66 1.71
N VAL A 120 -13.55 5.65 0.82
CA VAL A 120 -14.50 6.78 0.79
C VAL A 120 -15.92 6.27 0.57
N THR A 121 -16.10 5.37 -0.40
CA THR A 121 -17.40 4.72 -0.65
C THR A 121 -17.85 3.91 0.56
N GLN A 122 -16.97 3.14 1.19
CA GLN A 122 -17.29 2.35 2.38
C GLN A 122 -17.78 3.22 3.54
N ALA A 123 -17.15 4.38 3.78
CA ALA A 123 -17.56 5.30 4.85
C ALA A 123 -19.00 5.82 4.68
N VAL A 124 -19.50 5.89 3.43
CA VAL A 124 -20.89 6.26 3.14
C VAL A 124 -21.86 5.12 3.50
N PHE A 125 -21.51 3.88 3.16
CA PHE A 125 -22.40 2.72 3.30
C PHE A 125 -22.24 1.95 4.62
N SER A 126 -21.26 2.29 5.45
CA SER A 126 -21.00 1.63 6.73
C SER A 126 -20.75 2.67 7.83
N PRO A 127 -21.82 3.29 8.37
CA PRO A 127 -21.72 4.31 9.40
C PRO A 127 -20.96 3.77 10.63
N GLY A 128 -20.02 4.56 11.15
CA GLY A 128 -19.18 4.16 12.28
C GLY A 128 -17.94 3.34 11.91
N SER A 129 -17.85 2.83 10.67
CA SER A 129 -16.59 2.30 10.16
C SER A 129 -15.63 3.45 9.83
N ASN A 130 -14.36 3.29 10.20
CA ASN A 130 -13.31 4.21 9.80
C ASN A 130 -12.19 3.45 9.09
N PRO A 131 -12.06 3.60 7.77
CA PRO A 131 -11.09 2.83 6.98
C PRO A 131 -9.63 3.18 7.31
N LEU A 132 -9.37 4.35 7.90
CA LEU A 132 -8.03 4.77 8.28
C LEU A 132 -7.59 4.24 9.64
N MET A 133 -8.52 3.71 10.46
CA MET A 133 -8.25 3.32 11.85
C MET A 133 -7.11 2.31 11.96
N MET A 134 -7.06 1.33 11.06
CA MET A 134 -6.01 0.30 11.04
C MET A 134 -4.62 0.86 10.71
N ASN A 135 -4.54 2.05 10.14
CA ASN A 135 -3.31 2.73 9.74
C ASN A 135 -2.86 3.79 10.77
N LEU A 136 -3.60 4.00 11.86
CA LEU A 136 -3.20 4.93 12.92
C LEU A 136 -2.07 4.33 13.77
N LEU A 137 -1.12 5.16 14.18
CA LEU A 137 -0.03 4.76 15.07
C LEU A 137 -0.53 4.68 16.51
N VAL A 138 -0.23 3.57 17.19
CA VAL A 138 -0.65 3.35 18.60
C VAL A 138 0.45 3.72 19.61
N ASP A 139 1.72 3.60 19.21
CA ASP A 139 2.89 3.86 20.06
C ASP A 139 3.94 4.74 19.34
N GLY A 140 3.51 5.42 18.29
CA GLY A 140 4.37 6.22 17.41
C GLY A 140 5.24 5.41 16.45
N ARG A 141 5.18 4.08 16.46
CA ARG A 141 5.98 3.20 15.59
C ARG A 141 5.12 2.23 14.78
N HIS A 142 4.21 1.54 15.46
CA HIS A 142 3.36 0.51 14.88
C HIS A 142 1.98 1.07 14.57
N THR A 143 1.47 0.70 13.40
CA THR A 143 0.07 0.87 13.08
C THR A 143 -0.78 -0.07 13.96
N LEU A 144 -2.05 0.25 14.16
CA LEU A 144 -2.97 -0.64 14.88
C LEU A 144 -3.01 -2.05 14.25
N ALA A 145 -2.94 -2.15 12.92
CA ALA A 145 -2.85 -3.44 12.22
C ALA A 145 -1.61 -4.25 12.63
N GLU A 146 -0.43 -3.62 12.60
CA GLU A 146 0.84 -4.26 12.99
C GLU A 146 0.81 -4.68 14.46
N TYR A 147 0.31 -3.82 15.34
CA TYR A 147 0.21 -4.10 16.77
C TYR A 147 -0.71 -5.31 17.08
N ILE A 148 -1.83 -5.45 16.35
CA ILE A 148 -2.73 -6.60 16.52
C ILE A 148 -2.07 -7.88 15.97
N GLN A 149 -1.37 -7.79 14.84
CA GLN A 149 -0.65 -8.91 14.23
C GLN A 149 0.45 -9.46 15.13
N GLU A 150 1.28 -8.59 15.72
CA GLU A 150 2.38 -8.98 16.62
C GLU A 150 1.89 -9.71 17.88
N ARG A 151 0.66 -9.42 18.32
CA ARG A 151 0.02 -10.09 19.46
C ARG A 151 -0.65 -11.41 19.10
N GLY A 152 -0.56 -11.86 17.85
CA GLY A 152 -1.16 -13.11 17.38
C GLY A 152 -2.70 -13.11 17.38
N ALA A 153 -3.32 -11.94 17.48
CA ALA A 153 -4.77 -11.81 17.58
C ALA A 153 -5.49 -11.86 16.22
N LEU A 154 -4.75 -11.82 15.10
CA LEU A 154 -5.26 -11.98 13.75
C LEU A 154 -4.47 -13.09 13.03
N GLN A 155 -5.16 -14.15 12.63
CA GLN A 155 -4.64 -15.10 11.64
C GLN A 155 -4.87 -14.51 10.26
N ILE A 156 -3.80 -14.14 9.56
CA ILE A 156 -3.89 -13.71 8.16
C ILE A 156 -4.03 -14.99 7.32
N PRO A 157 -5.16 -15.21 6.61
CA PRO A 157 -5.30 -16.35 5.73
C PRO A 157 -4.21 -16.29 4.65
N ALA A 158 -3.54 -17.41 4.40
CA ALA A 158 -2.56 -17.50 3.32
C ALA A 158 -3.25 -17.19 2.00
N VAL A 159 -2.69 -16.27 1.21
CA VAL A 159 -3.14 -16.05 -0.16
C VAL A 159 -2.71 -17.27 -0.96
N SER A 160 -3.64 -18.20 -1.22
CA SER A 160 -3.38 -19.35 -2.08
C SER A 160 -3.36 -18.90 -3.54
N ASP A 161 -2.34 -19.31 -4.30
CA ASP A 161 -2.16 -19.02 -5.74
C ASP A 161 -3.31 -19.52 -6.65
N ASN A 162 -4.35 -20.17 -6.10
CA ASN A 162 -5.39 -20.89 -6.85
C ASN A 162 -6.81 -20.29 -6.81
N ASN A 163 -7.03 -19.07 -6.32
CA ASN A 163 -8.40 -18.51 -6.21
C ASN A 163 -8.78 -17.53 -7.33
N VAL A 164 -8.73 -17.99 -8.58
CA VAL A 164 -9.71 -17.55 -9.59
C VAL A 164 -10.83 -18.59 -9.53
N VAL A 165 -11.93 -18.27 -8.84
CA VAL A 165 -13.14 -19.08 -8.92
C VAL A 165 -13.82 -18.69 -10.22
N ASP A 166 -13.77 -19.55 -11.23
CA ASP A 166 -14.72 -19.50 -12.34
C ASP A 166 -16.11 -19.76 -11.73
N GLY A 167 -16.83 -18.67 -11.45
CA GLY A 167 -18.21 -18.74 -11.00
C GLY A 167 -19.09 -19.15 -12.16
N GLU A 168 -19.43 -20.43 -12.26
CA GLU A 168 -20.61 -20.85 -13.01
C GLU A 168 -21.85 -20.36 -12.26
N PHE A 169 -22.48 -19.29 -12.76
CA PHE A 169 -23.81 -18.91 -12.35
C PHE A 169 -24.79 -19.88 -13.01
N VAL A 170 -25.43 -20.72 -12.20
CA VAL A 170 -26.62 -21.47 -12.62
C VAL A 170 -27.82 -20.58 -12.30
N GLU A 171 -28.59 -20.20 -13.34
CA GLU A 171 -29.89 -19.52 -13.23
C GLU A 171 -30.92 -20.32 -12.42
#